data_AF-A0A2S4HL30-F1
#
_entry.id   AF-A0A2S4HL30-F1
#
_cell.length_a   1.000
_cell.length_b   1.000
_cell.length_c   1.000
_cell.angle_alpha   90.00
_cell.angle_beta   90.00
_cell.angle_gamma   90.00
#
_symmetry.space_group_name_H-M   'P 1'
#
loop_
_entity.id
_entity.type
_entity.pdbx_description
1 polymer ?
#
loop_
_entity_poly.entity_id
_entity_poly.type
_entity_poly.pdbx_seq_one_letter_code
_entity_poly.pdbx_strand_id
1 'polypeptide(L)'
;MEELRLGFNSNDIPTTLSNNTSPNDTCASFYFRQGGEYYLLWVEHQNVEYRESESLPRYAVSCAFNEGNDEAPEIYSDSSKDDIFKSDNVEDLIAYLSP
;
A
#
# COMPACT_ATOMS: atom_id res chain seq x y z
N MET A 1 22.78 -0.51 0.41
CA MET A 1 21.42 -0.76 0.91
C MET A 1 20.66 0.53 0.77
N GLU A 2 19.57 0.50 0.00
CA GLU A 2 18.69 1.66 -0.17
C GLU A 2 17.80 1.83 1.07
N GLU A 3 17.53 3.07 1.44
CA GLU A 3 16.48 3.40 2.40
C GLU A 3 15.14 3.50 1.66
N LEU A 4 14.13 2.74 2.09
CA LEU A 4 12.80 2.79 1.47
C LEU A 4 12.18 4.18 1.64
N ARG A 5 11.80 4.79 0.52
CA ARG A 5 11.11 6.09 0.48
C ARG A 5 9.75 5.94 -0.16
N LEU A 6 8.72 6.43 0.53
CA LEU A 6 7.33 6.38 0.05
C LEU A 6 7.16 7.12 -1.27
N GLY A 7 7.88 8.22 -1.46
CA GLY A 7 7.77 9.08 -2.65
C GLY A 7 6.61 10.07 -2.61
N PHE A 8 5.75 9.99 -1.59
CA PHE A 8 4.67 10.93 -1.30
C PHE A 8 4.68 11.30 0.19
N ASN A 9 4.06 12.43 0.54
CA ASN A 9 3.72 12.78 1.91
C ASN A 9 2.26 12.47 2.19
N SER A 10 1.92 12.18 3.45
CA SER A 10 0.52 12.01 3.85
C SER A 10 -0.34 13.24 3.57
N ASN A 11 0.26 14.44 3.50
CA ASN A 11 -0.44 15.68 3.19
C ASN A 11 -0.77 15.83 1.70
N ASP A 12 -0.15 15.02 0.83
CA ASP A 12 -0.38 15.07 -0.62
C ASP A 12 -1.64 14.28 -1.03
N ILE A 13 -2.21 13.51 -0.10
CA ILE A 13 -3.36 12.63 -0.33
C ILE A 13 -4.46 12.90 0.72
N PRO A 14 -5.74 13.02 0.32
CA PRO A 14 -6.84 13.20 1.27
C PRO A 14 -7.18 11.91 2.02
N THR A 15 -6.78 10.76 1.48
CA THR A 15 -7.01 9.44 2.08
C THR A 15 -6.10 9.23 3.29
N THR A 16 -6.70 8.95 4.45
CA THR A 16 -5.95 8.64 5.67
C THR A 16 -5.36 7.23 5.59
N LEU A 17 -4.04 7.16 5.60
CA LEU A 17 -3.29 5.90 5.62
C LEU A 17 -2.90 5.52 7.05
N SER A 18 -3.08 4.26 7.41
CA SER A 18 -2.61 3.69 8.68
C SER A 18 -1.50 2.69 8.39
N ASN A 19 -0.40 2.75 9.14
CA ASN A 19 0.74 1.85 8.94
C ASN A 19 0.32 0.39 9.19
N ASN A 20 0.67 -0.51 8.26
CA ASN A 20 0.46 -1.95 8.35
C ASN A 20 1.76 -2.75 8.09
N THR A 21 2.91 -2.07 8.12
CA THR A 21 4.19 -2.65 7.70
C THR A 21 4.70 -3.63 8.76
N SER A 22 4.96 -4.88 8.37
CA SER A 22 5.62 -5.83 9.27
C SER A 22 7.09 -5.44 9.44
N PRO A 23 7.68 -5.61 10.63
CA PRO A 23 9.12 -5.41 10.84
C PRO A 23 10.02 -6.29 9.97
N ASN A 24 9.47 -7.34 9.36
CA ASN A 24 10.19 -8.29 8.52
C ASN A 24 9.97 -8.08 7.02
N ASP A 25 9.10 -7.14 6.62
CA ASP A 25 8.81 -6.88 5.21
C ASP A 25 9.93 -6.07 4.57
N THR A 26 10.16 -6.30 3.27
CA THR A 26 11.12 -5.48 2.50
C THR A 26 10.42 -4.24 1.93
N CYS A 27 9.11 -4.33 1.70
CA CYS A 27 8.28 -3.20 1.31
C CYS A 27 7.60 -2.54 2.53
N ALA A 28 7.05 -1.34 2.32
CA ALA A 28 6.14 -0.73 3.28
C ALA A 28 4.69 -1.01 2.89
N SER A 29 3.82 -1.11 3.89
CA SER A 29 2.39 -1.27 3.67
C SER A 29 1.55 -0.40 4.59
N PHE A 30 0.41 0.02 4.07
CA PHE A 30 -0.56 0.88 4.75
C PHE A 30 -1.97 0.44 4.42
N TYR A 31 -2.84 0.36 5.41
CA TYR A 31 -4.26 0.16 5.15
C TYR A 31 -5.03 1.47 5.15
N PHE A 32 -6.14 1.48 4.42
CA PHE A 32 -7.11 2.58 4.42
C PHE A 32 -8.52 2.05 4.15
N ARG A 33 -9.52 2.92 4.36
CA ARG A 33 -10.92 2.61 4.09
C ARG A 33 -11.49 3.53 3.03
N GLN A 34 -12.23 2.97 2.09
CA GLN A 34 -12.98 3.72 1.08
C GLN A 34 -14.32 3.04 0.84
N GLY A 35 -15.42 3.79 0.87
CA GLY A 35 -16.75 3.22 0.66
C GLY A 35 -17.18 2.18 1.72
N GLY A 36 -16.53 2.13 2.88
CA GLY A 36 -16.78 1.15 3.94
C GLY A 36 -15.86 -0.07 3.92
N GLU A 37 -15.21 -0.33 2.79
CA GLU A 37 -14.31 -1.47 2.56
C GLU A 37 -12.86 -1.14 2.95
N TYR A 38 -12.07 -2.20 3.21
CA TYR A 38 -10.64 -2.09 3.51
C TYR A 38 -9.78 -2.35 2.27
N TYR A 39 -8.67 -1.63 2.20
CA TYR A 39 -7.66 -1.78 1.15
C TYR A 39 -6.27 -1.73 1.76
N LEU A 40 -5.31 -2.35 1.08
CA LEU A 40 -3.89 -2.25 1.40
C LEU A 40 -3.15 -1.57 0.26
N LEU A 41 -2.37 -0.55 0.59
CA LEU A 41 -1.36 0.05 -0.25
C LEU A 41 -0.02 -0.63 0.06
N TRP A 42 0.59 -1.21 -0.96
CA TRP A 42 1.97 -1.70 -0.94
C TRP A 42 2.88 -0.66 -1.59
N VAL A 43 4.01 -0.40 -0.95
CA VAL A 43 5.02 0.56 -1.41
C VAL A 43 6.37 -0.13 -1.42
N GLU A 44 6.78 -0.49 -2.62
CA GLU A 44 8.05 -1.12 -2.92
C GLU A 44 9.18 -0.09 -3.04
N HIS A 45 10.41 -0.61 -3.03
CA HIS A 45 11.62 0.18 -3.24
C HIS A 45 11.61 0.94 -4.57
N GLN A 46 12.20 2.14 -4.56
CA GLN A 46 12.33 2.95 -5.77
C GLN A 46 13.23 2.24 -6.80
N ASN A 47 14.33 1.65 -6.33
CA ASN A 47 15.21 0.85 -7.15
C ASN A 47 14.71 -0.59 -7.21
N VAL A 48 14.51 -1.09 -8.44
CA VAL A 48 13.94 -2.43 -8.72
C VAL A 48 14.71 -3.56 -8.05
N GLU A 49 16.04 -3.43 -7.93
CA GLU A 49 16.92 -4.45 -7.33
C GLU A 49 16.72 -4.66 -5.82
N TYR A 50 16.04 -3.74 -5.13
CA TYR A 50 15.71 -3.86 -3.70
C TYR A 50 14.24 -4.21 -3.44
N ARG A 51 13.41 -4.36 -4.48
CA ARG A 51 12.02 -4.79 -4.33
C ARG A 51 11.96 -6.25 -3.89
N GLU A 52 10.83 -6.67 -3.32
CA GLU A 52 10.63 -8.09 -2.98
C GLU A 52 10.71 -9.00 -4.22
N SER A 53 10.31 -8.47 -5.37
CA SER A 53 10.54 -9.05 -6.68
C SER A 53 10.68 -7.95 -7.73
N GLU A 54 11.62 -8.12 -8.68
CA GLU A 54 11.84 -7.18 -9.79
C GLU A 54 10.61 -7.02 -10.70
N SER A 55 9.67 -7.97 -10.65
CA SER A 55 8.43 -7.93 -11.44
C SER A 55 7.32 -7.09 -10.81
N LEU A 56 7.48 -6.64 -9.57
CA LEU A 56 6.44 -5.90 -8.85
C LEU A 56 6.47 -4.40 -9.22
N PRO A 57 5.30 -3.75 -9.34
CA PRO A 57 5.24 -2.30 -9.48
C PRO A 57 5.70 -1.64 -8.18
N ARG A 58 6.14 -0.38 -8.25
CA ARG A 58 6.48 0.38 -7.03
C ARG A 58 5.29 0.52 -6.07
N TYR A 59 4.09 0.69 -6.62
CA TYR A 59 2.88 0.91 -5.86
C TYR A 59 1.81 -0.08 -6.32
N ALA A 60 1.16 -0.74 -5.37
CA ALA A 60 0.00 -1.58 -5.64
C ALA A 60 -1.09 -1.34 -4.59
N VAL A 61 -2.36 -1.40 -5.00
CA VAL A 61 -3.49 -1.41 -4.07
C VAL A 61 -4.24 -2.72 -4.21
N SER A 62 -4.35 -3.48 -3.12
CA SER A 62 -5.09 -4.73 -3.07
C SER A 62 -6.38 -4.54 -2.27
N CYS A 63 -7.42 -5.32 -2.60
CA CYS A 63 -8.53 -5.51 -1.67
C CYS A 63 -8.01 -6.11 -0.36
N ALA A 64 -8.62 -5.74 0.77
CA ALA A 64 -8.23 -6.27 2.07
C ALA A 64 -9.45 -6.58 2.93
N PHE A 65 -9.25 -7.42 3.94
CA PHE A 65 -10.26 -7.72 4.95
C PHE A 65 -9.66 -7.54 6.35
N ASN A 66 -10.53 -7.21 7.31
CA ASN A 66 -10.18 -7.10 8.72
C ASN A 66 -10.52 -8.42 9.42
N GLU A 67 -9.50 -9.16 9.85
CA GLU A 67 -9.70 -10.35 10.72
C GLU A 67 -9.80 -9.97 12.21
N GLY A 68 -9.41 -8.75 12.54
CA GLY A 68 -9.55 -8.17 13.87
C GLY A 68 -10.92 -7.53 14.08
N ASN A 69 -10.93 -6.34 14.68
CA ASN A 69 -12.15 -5.56 14.88
C ASN A 69 -11.90 -4.06 14.65
N ASP A 70 -12.92 -3.22 14.87
CA ASP A 70 -12.80 -1.79 14.62
C ASP A 70 -11.89 -1.06 15.62
N GLU A 71 -11.67 -1.61 16.82
CA GLU A 71 -10.81 -1.03 17.86
C GLU A 71 -9.35 -1.49 17.71
N ALA A 72 -9.15 -2.72 17.24
CA ALA A 72 -7.85 -3.33 16.95
C ALA A 72 -7.91 -4.03 15.58
N PRO A 73 -7.71 -3.28 14.49
CA PRO A 73 -7.74 -3.85 13.14
C PRO A 73 -6.56 -4.79 12.91
N GLU A 74 -6.82 -5.92 12.25
CA GLU A 74 -5.81 -6.83 11.72
C GLU A 74 -6.09 -6.99 10.23
N ILE A 75 -5.41 -6.17 9.42
CA ILE A 75 -5.72 -6.03 7.99
C ILE A 75 -4.79 -6.90 7.15
N TYR A 76 -5.41 -7.75 6.33
CA TYR A 76 -4.73 -8.66 5.42
C TYR A 76 -5.24 -8.49 4.00
N SER A 77 -4.35 -8.65 3.02
CA SER A 77 -4.73 -8.58 1.60
C SER A 77 -5.54 -9.82 1.21
N ASP A 78 -6.58 -9.58 0.41
CA ASP A 78 -7.35 -10.64 -0.24
C ASP A 78 -6.58 -11.21 -1.42
N SER A 79 -5.74 -12.22 -1.15
CA SER A 79 -4.93 -12.89 -2.16
C SER A 79 -5.74 -13.68 -3.20
N SER A 80 -7.07 -13.76 -3.04
CA SER A 80 -7.95 -14.34 -4.07
C SER A 80 -8.33 -13.35 -5.18
N LYS A 81 -7.98 -12.07 -5.00
CA LYS A 81 -8.25 -10.99 -5.96
C LYS A 81 -6.95 -10.38 -6.47
N ASP A 82 -7.01 -9.94 -7.73
CA ASP A 82 -5.93 -9.13 -8.30
C ASP A 82 -5.90 -7.74 -7.67
N ASP A 83 -4.72 -7.11 -7.67
CA ASP A 83 -4.61 -5.71 -7.26
C ASP A 83 -5.42 -4.81 -8.19
N ILE A 84 -6.13 -3.87 -7.59
CA ILE A 84 -7.04 -2.95 -8.27
C ILE A 84 -6.33 -1.69 -8.79
N PHE A 85 -5.08 -1.48 -8.39
CA PHE A 85 -4.20 -0.44 -8.89
C PHE A 85 -2.75 -0.94 -8.88
N LYS A 86 -1.99 -0.56 -9.92
CA LYS A 86 -0.55 -0.82 -10.05
C LYS A 86 0.10 0.36 -10.79
N SER A 87 1.17 0.93 -10.26
CA SER A 87 1.99 1.91 -10.99
C SER A 87 3.40 2.01 -10.40
N ASP A 88 4.37 2.42 -11.22
CA ASP A 88 5.68 2.87 -10.73
C ASP A 88 5.70 4.39 -10.44
N ASN A 89 4.70 5.14 -10.93
CA ASN A 89 4.63 6.58 -10.80
C ASN A 89 3.79 6.98 -9.58
N VAL A 90 4.34 7.88 -8.76
CA VAL A 90 3.66 8.38 -7.57
C VAL A 90 2.49 9.30 -7.91
N GLU A 91 2.55 10.01 -9.04
CA GLU A 91 1.45 10.90 -9.47
C GLU A 91 0.18 10.10 -9.75
N ASP A 92 0.31 8.91 -10.35
CA ASP A 92 -0.81 8.00 -10.59
C ASP A 92 -1.40 7.49 -9.27
N LEU A 93 -0.55 7.18 -8.29
CA LEU A 93 -0.98 6.75 -6.96
C LEU A 93 -1.74 7.88 -6.26
N ILE A 94 -1.20 9.10 -6.26
CA ILE A 94 -1.84 10.26 -5.63
C ILE A 94 -3.20 10.52 -6.28
N ALA A 95 -3.28 10.47 -7.62
CA ALA A 95 -4.53 10.63 -8.34
C ALA A 95 -5.55 9.54 -7.96
N TYR A 96 -5.10 8.28 -7.83
CA TYR A 96 -5.95 7.17 -7.41
C TYR A 96 -6.49 7.35 -5.97
N LEU A 97 -5.65 7.84 -5.06
CA LEU A 97 -6.00 8.07 -3.65
C LEU A 97 -6.71 9.41 -3.40
N SER A 98 -6.95 10.22 -4.43
CA SER A 98 -7.59 11.54 -4.35
C SER A 98 -8.92 11.57 -5.13
N PRO A 99 -9.95 10.83 -4.67
CA PRO A 99 -11.25 10.76 -5.34
C PRO A 99 -11.99 12.09 -5.42
#